data_AF-A0A2E9KYC0-F1
#
_entry.id   AF-A0A2E9KYC0-F1
#
_cell.length_a   1.000
_cell.length_b   1.000
_cell.length_c   1.000
_cell.angle_alpha   90.00
_cell.angle_beta   90.00
_cell.angle_gamma   90.00
#
_symmetry.space_group_name_H-M   'P 1'
#
loop_
_entity.id
_entity.type
_entity.pdbx_description
1 polymer ?
#
loop_
_entity_poly.entity_id
_entity_poly.type
_entity_poly.pdbx_seq_one_letter_code
_entity_poly.pdbx_strand_id
1 'polypeptide(L)' 'MLASSLVPARISEDLNRKARSIATQIAQRLQLHGMLAIEMFVMPDGQLLVNELAPRPP' A
#
# COMPACT_ATOMS: atom_id res chain seq x y z
N MET A 1 -3.03 9.20 11.57
CA MET A 1 -3.27 7.87 12.16
C MET A 1 -4.58 7.33 11.62
N LEU A 2 -4.53 6.22 10.89
CA LEU A 2 -5.70 5.40 10.61
C LEU A 2 -6.25 4.84 11.94
N ALA A 3 -7.51 5.13 12.25
CA ALA A 3 -8.14 4.63 13.49
C ALA A 3 -8.87 3.29 13.29
N SER A 4 -9.20 2.93 12.04
CA SER A 4 -9.85 1.67 11.70
C SER A 4 -9.49 1.25 10.28
N SER A 5 -9.45 -0.07 10.04
CA SER A 5 -9.18 -0.66 8.74
C SER A 5 -10.28 -1.66 8.40
N LEU A 6 -10.72 -1.67 7.14
CA LEU A 6 -11.63 -2.69 6.62
C LEU A 6 -10.82 -3.71 5.81
N VAL A 7 -10.86 -4.97 6.23
CA VAL A 7 -10.17 -6.08 5.58
C VAL A 7 -11.17 -7.19 5.25
N PRO A 8 -11.29 -7.62 3.98
CA PRO A 8 -10.58 -7.10 2.81
C PRO A 8 -11.06 -5.71 2.40
N ALA A 9 -10.18 -4.93 1.78
CA ALA A 9 -10.55 -3.63 1.22
C ALA A 9 -11.60 -3.81 0.10
N ARG A 10 -12.58 -2.90 0.04
CA ARG A 10 -13.64 -2.91 -0.99
C ARG A 10 -13.13 -2.29 -2.30
N ILE A 11 -12.16 -2.93 -2.93
CA ILE A 11 -11.53 -2.52 -4.19
C ILE A 11 -11.58 -3.65 -5.22
N SER A 12 -11.39 -3.32 -6.49
CA SER A 12 -11.28 -4.35 -7.52
C SER A 12 -10.02 -5.19 -7.34
N GLU A 13 -10.07 -6.44 -7.81
CA GLU A 13 -8.92 -7.34 -7.76
C GLU A 13 -7.73 -6.78 -8.56
N ASP A 14 -7.99 -6.05 -9.64
CA ASP A 14 -6.96 -5.37 -10.44
C ASP A 14 -6.23 -4.30 -9.63
N LEU A 15 -6.97 -3.50 -8.84
CA LEU A 15 -6.39 -2.47 -7.99
C LEU A 15 -5.60 -3.10 -6.84
N ASN A 16 -6.11 -4.18 -6.25
CA ASN A 16 -5.41 -4.98 -5.24
C ASN A 16 -4.07 -5.52 -5.78
N ARG A 17 -4.05 -6.08 -7.01
CA ARG A 17 -2.82 -6.53 -7.66
C ARG A 17 -1.83 -5.38 -7.92
N LYS A 18 -2.32 -4.23 -8.39
CA LYS A 18 -1.48 -3.03 -8.59
C LYS A 18 -0.86 -2.54 -7.28
N ALA A 19 -1.65 -2.44 -6.22
CA ALA A 19 -1.17 -2.03 -4.89
C ALA A 19 -0.07 -2.96 -4.37
N ARG A 20 -0.28 -4.28 -4.49
CA ARG A 20 0.73 -5.30 -4.12
C ARG A 20 2.01 -5.18 -4.95
N SER A 21 1.89 -4.96 -6.26
CA SER A 21 3.04 -4.78 -7.15
C SER A 21 3.86 -3.54 -6.77
N ILE A 22 3.21 -2.40 -6.52
CA ILE A 22 3.86 -1.17 -6.07
C ILE A 22 4.58 -1.40 -4.74
N ALA A 23 3.89 -1.99 -3.75
CA ALA A 23 4.47 -2.28 -2.45
C ALA A 23 5.70 -3.20 -2.53
N THR A 24 5.63 -4.23 -3.38
CA THR A 24 6.74 -5.17 -3.60
C THR A 24 7.93 -4.47 -4.25
N GLN A 25 7.71 -3.64 -5.27
CA GLN A 25 8.77 -2.88 -5.91
C GLN A 25 9.45 -1.90 -4.95
N ILE A 26 8.69 -1.25 -4.08
CA ILE A 26 9.23 -0.35 -3.05
C ILE A 26 10.09 -1.15 -2.06
N ALA A 27 9.58 -2.26 -1.53
CA ALA A 27 10.32 -3.10 -0.59
C ALA A 27 11.63 -3.62 -1.19
N GLN A 28 11.62 -4.05 -2.46
CA GLN A 28 12.81 -4.52 -3.17
C GLN A 28 13.83 -3.39 -3.38
N ARG A 29 13.39 -2.21 -3.84
CA ARG A 29 14.29 -1.06 -4.10
C ARG A 29 14.89 -0.49 -2.82
N LEU A 30 14.16 -0.54 -1.72
CA LEU A 30 14.67 -0.15 -0.40
C LEU A 30 15.53 -1.22 0.26
N GLN A 31 15.66 -2.41 -0.36
CA GLN A 31 16.29 -3.58 0.24
C GLN A 31 15.75 -3.82 1.66
N LEU A 32 14.42 -3.74 1.79
CA LEU A 32 13.76 -3.68 3.08
C LEU A 32 14.11 -4.91 3.93
N HIS A 33 14.65 -4.64 5.11
CA HIS A 33 14.76 -5.61 6.20
C HIS A 33 13.79 -5.23 7.31
N GLY A 34 12.85 -6.12 7.63
CA GLY A 34 11.78 -5.87 8.61
C GLY A 34 10.43 -5.61 7.96
N MET A 35 9.63 -4.70 8.54
CA MET A 35 8.27 -4.39 8.09
C MET A 35 8.15 -2.92 7.67
N LEU A 36 7.35 -2.68 6.63
CA LEU A 36 7.04 -1.36 6.10
C LEU A 36 5.54 -1.28 5.84
N ALA A 37 4.87 -0.33 6.50
CA ALA A 37 3.51 0.06 6.15
C ALA A 37 3.57 1.08 5.00
N ILE A 38 2.75 0.86 3.98
CA ILE A 38 2.65 1.73 2.80
C ILE A 38 1.21 2.20 2.69
N GLU A 39 0.99 3.49 2.95
CA GLU A 39 -0.34 4.09 2.80
C GLU A 39 -0.50 4.62 1.38
N MET A 40 -1.64 4.33 0.76
CA MET A 40 -1.94 4.69 -0.62
C MET A 40 -3.31 5.37 -0.72
N PHE A 41 -3.42 6.33 -1.62
CA PHE A 41 -4.69 6.87 -2.09
C PHE A 41 -5.10 6.22 -3.40
N VAL A 42 -6.39 5.87 -3.50
CA VAL A 42 -7.03 5.50 -4.75
C VAL A 42 -7.66 6.75 -5.34
N MET A 43 -7.22 7.14 -6.53
CA MET A 43 -7.79 8.26 -7.26
C MET A 43 -9.08 7.84 -7.99
N PRO A 44 -9.98 8.77 -8.36
CA PRO A 44 -11.23 8.45 -9.04
C PRO A 44 -11.07 7.71 -10.38
N ASP A 45 -9.92 7.87 -11.03
CA ASP A 45 -9.54 7.21 -12.28
C ASP A 45 -8.88 5.82 -12.06
N GLY A 46 -8.79 5.37 -10.81
CA GLY A 46 -8.19 4.09 -10.44
C GLY A 46 -6.66 4.11 -10.36
N GLN A 47 -6.02 5.30 -10.39
CA GLN A 47 -4.60 5.41 -10.06
C GLN A 47 -4.35 5.23 -8.56
N LEU A 48 -3.15 4.75 -8.23
CA LEU A 48 -2.66 4.62 -6.86
C LEU A 48 -1.54 5.62 -6.63
N LEU A 49 -1.69 6.47 -5.61
CA LEU A 49 -0.64 7.38 -5.15
C LEU A 49 -0.13 6.92 -3.79
N VAL A 50 1.18 6.79 -3.64
CA VAL A 50 1.80 6.52 -2.34
C VAL A 50 1.78 7.79 -1.52
N ASN A 51 1.15 7.73 -0.35
CA ASN A 51 1.05 8.84 0.59
C ASN A 51 2.16 8.80 1.64
N GLU A 52 2.36 7.65 2.28
CA GLU A 52 3.31 7.49 3.39
C GLU A 52 4.02 6.13 3.34
N LEU A 53 5.28 6.12 3.79
CA LEU A 53 6.10 4.93 4.01
C LEU A 53 6.58 4.93 5.47
N ALA A 54 6.10 3.99 6.28
CA ALA A 54 6.40 3.93 7.71
C ALA A 54 7.08 2.60 8.10
N PRO A 55 8.37 2.59 8.50
CA PRO A 55 9.13 1.39 8.84
C PRO A 55 8.82 0.91 10.27
N ARG A 56 7.58 0.49 10.49
CA ARG A 56 7.08 -0.01 11.77
C ARG A 56 5.98 -1.06 11.51
N PRO A 57 5.65 -1.91 12.50
CA PRO A 57 4.42 -2.70 12.42
C PRO A 57 3.22 -1.77 12.17
N PRO A 58 2.28 -2.15 11.28
CA PRO A 58 1.05 -1.39 11.10
C PRO A 58 0.24 -1.31 12.40
#